data_AF-D3AU64-F1
#
_entry.id   AF-D3AU64-F1
#
_cell.length_a   1.000
_cell.length_b   1.000
_cell.length_c   1.000
_cell.angle_alpha   90.00
_cell.angle_beta   90.00
_cell.angle_gamma   90.00
#
_symmetry.space_group_name_H-M   'P 1'
#
loop_
_entity.id
_entity.type
_entity.pdbx_description
1 polymer ?
#
loop_
_entity_poly.entity_id
_entity_poly.type
_entity_poly.pdbx_seq_one_letter_code
_entity_poly.pdbx_strand_id
1 'polypeptide(L)'
;FGVKAGCFPLHIWLPKAHPVAPAPASALLSGILTKAGVFGIIVITGALFFSDGNWGLLLTALGLVTMFLGALLALLSVNLKRTLACSSISQIGFILTGIGMAVLLACVGEKNSLAVRGTLLHMVNHSLFKLVLFLCAGAVYMNLHKLDLNEIRGFGRRKPALGFCFLMGSLGIGGIPLWSGYVSKTLLHESMVEYAKAVGEGAVVLGNQGMPSAFAGMPGIITALLLNPGVWKAAEWVFLLTGGMTVAYMLKLFIALFVEKHPANQEAYDAMSASYMKPLSRFVLVGCSALIPLLGMTPHLTMDRIAGAGEAFFQGDGLAHSMAYFSPENLKGGAISIGIGIVFYVAVVRGLLMKRSDGGEAVYADRLPSWLDLENLLYRPLLLRI
;
A
#
# COMPACT_ATOMS: atom_id res chain seq x y z
N PHE A 1 8.76 16.89 3.24
CA PHE A 1 8.28 15.58 3.74
C PHE A 1 7.95 14.56 2.65
N GLY A 2 7.38 14.94 1.50
CA GLY A 2 7.05 14.03 0.39
C GLY A 2 8.19 13.12 -0.09
N VAL A 3 9.44 13.64 -0.18
CA VAL A 3 10.64 12.82 -0.46
C VAL A 3 10.76 11.68 0.55
N LYS A 4 10.75 11.97 1.86
CA LYS A 4 10.88 10.93 2.90
C LYS A 4 9.72 9.94 2.88
N ALA A 5 8.49 10.39 2.63
CA ALA A 5 7.34 9.51 2.51
C ALA A 5 7.44 8.61 1.26
N GLY A 6 8.09 9.09 0.20
CA GLY A 6 8.15 8.40 -1.08
C GLY A 6 6.92 8.61 -1.93
N CYS A 7 6.31 9.80 -1.87
CA CYS A 7 5.17 10.15 -2.71
C CYS A 7 5.62 10.45 -4.14
N PHE A 8 4.74 10.27 -5.12
CA PHE A 8 5.00 10.71 -6.47
C PHE A 8 5.12 12.24 -6.54
N PRO A 9 6.01 12.81 -7.38
CA PRO A 9 7.03 12.15 -8.22
C PRO A 9 8.34 11.83 -7.49
N LEU A 10 8.46 12.17 -6.21
CA LEU A 10 9.67 12.09 -5.37
C LEU A 10 10.02 10.68 -4.84
N HIS A 11 9.46 9.63 -5.43
CA HIS A 11 9.49 8.26 -4.90
C HIS A 11 10.69 7.41 -5.33
N ILE A 12 11.48 7.89 -6.30
CA ILE A 12 12.50 7.11 -7.03
C ILE A 12 13.55 6.46 -6.13
N TRP A 13 13.88 7.10 -5.01
CA TRP A 13 14.89 6.57 -4.10
C TRP A 13 14.47 5.21 -3.48
N LEU A 14 13.17 4.95 -3.30
CA LEU A 14 12.66 3.73 -2.67
C LEU A 14 12.99 2.46 -3.48
N PRO A 15 12.59 2.33 -4.76
CA PRO A 15 12.88 1.13 -5.56
C PRO A 15 14.38 0.91 -5.81
N LYS A 16 15.23 1.91 -5.62
CA LYS A 16 16.68 1.81 -5.80
C LYS A 16 17.42 1.46 -4.52
N ALA A 17 17.08 2.10 -3.41
CA ALA A 17 17.76 1.88 -2.13
C ALA A 17 17.47 0.49 -1.56
N HIS A 18 16.22 0.02 -1.68
CA HIS A 18 15.80 -1.25 -1.08
C HIS A 18 16.51 -2.49 -1.62
N PRO A 19 16.68 -2.69 -2.94
CA PRO A 19 17.39 -3.86 -3.48
C PRO A 19 18.83 -4.00 -2.97
N VAL A 20 19.55 -2.89 -2.83
CA VAL A 20 20.96 -2.87 -2.41
C VAL A 20 21.13 -2.84 -0.89
N ALA A 21 20.13 -2.37 -0.15
CA ALA A 21 20.21 -2.29 1.31
C ALA A 21 20.11 -3.68 1.97
N PRO A 22 20.83 -3.91 3.09
CA PRO A 22 20.61 -5.06 3.96
C PRO A 22 19.14 -5.18 4.37
N ALA A 23 18.65 -6.41 4.57
CA ALA A 23 17.22 -6.64 4.85
C ALA A 23 16.70 -5.94 6.12
N PRO A 24 17.43 -5.92 7.26
CA PRO A 24 17.01 -5.14 8.43
C PRO A 24 16.90 -3.64 8.13
N ALA A 25 17.86 -3.09 7.37
CA ALA A 25 17.80 -1.70 6.94
C ALA A 25 16.59 -1.43 6.04
N SER A 26 16.29 -2.33 5.08
CA SER A 26 15.09 -2.22 4.25
C SER A 26 13.79 -2.27 5.06
N ALA A 27 13.71 -3.13 6.07
CA ALA A 27 12.57 -3.18 6.98
C ALA A 27 12.37 -1.83 7.70
N LEU A 28 13.44 -1.22 8.22
CA LEU A 28 13.39 0.08 8.90
C LEU A 28 13.11 1.24 7.94
N LEU A 29 13.68 1.24 6.73
CA LEU A 29 13.44 2.26 5.71
C LEU A 29 11.95 2.31 5.33
N SER A 30 11.35 1.16 5.03
CA SER A 30 9.92 1.10 4.67
C SER A 30 8.98 1.20 5.89
N GLY A 31 9.40 0.69 7.05
CA GLY A 31 8.59 0.67 8.27
C GLY A 31 8.58 1.99 9.03
N ILE A 32 9.71 2.69 9.11
CA ILE A 32 9.90 3.86 9.98
C ILE A 32 10.20 5.12 9.18
N LEU A 33 11.19 5.12 8.28
CA LEU A 33 11.61 6.34 7.59
C LEU A 33 10.47 6.95 6.75
N THR A 34 9.74 6.12 6.00
CA THR A 34 8.57 6.59 5.23
C THR A 34 7.48 7.15 6.14
N LYS A 35 7.30 6.56 7.33
CA LYS A 35 6.31 7.02 8.33
C LYS A 35 6.73 8.33 8.97
N ALA A 36 8.02 8.61 9.13
CA ALA A 36 8.50 9.93 9.55
C ALA A 36 8.16 11.02 8.50
N GLY A 37 8.22 10.67 7.21
CA GLY A 37 7.74 11.54 6.13
C GLY A 37 6.23 11.82 6.24
N VAL A 38 5.43 10.76 6.35
CA VAL A 38 3.98 10.85 6.54
C VAL A 38 3.61 11.64 7.79
N PHE A 39 4.29 11.38 8.92
CA PHE A 39 4.09 12.09 10.18
C PHE A 39 4.25 13.60 10.02
N GLY A 40 5.31 14.05 9.35
CA GLY A 40 5.50 15.47 9.08
C GLY A 40 4.43 16.08 8.18
N ILE A 41 3.85 15.31 7.24
CA ILE A 41 2.69 15.76 6.45
C ILE A 41 1.47 15.94 7.35
N ILE A 42 1.22 15.00 8.26
CA ILE A 42 0.10 15.08 9.22
C ILE A 42 0.26 16.29 10.14
N VAL A 43 1.45 16.51 10.70
CA VAL A 43 1.73 17.69 11.55
C VAL A 43 1.39 18.98 10.82
N ILE A 44 1.92 19.17 9.61
CA ILE A 44 1.65 20.38 8.82
C ILE A 44 0.16 20.50 8.46
N THR A 45 -0.47 19.37 8.12
CA THR A 45 -1.89 19.33 7.78
C THR A 45 -2.74 19.79 8.96
N GLY A 46 -2.55 19.21 10.15
CA GLY A 46 -3.32 19.59 11.33
C GLY A 46 -3.00 21.00 11.82
N ALA A 47 -1.74 21.42 11.79
CA ALA A 47 -1.33 22.70 12.37
C ALA A 47 -1.62 23.91 11.47
N LEU A 48 -1.53 23.76 10.14
CA LEU A 48 -1.53 24.90 9.20
C LEU A 48 -2.66 24.84 8.16
N PHE A 49 -3.11 23.65 7.79
CA PHE A 49 -4.01 23.45 6.63
C PHE A 49 -5.23 22.59 6.98
N PHE A 50 -5.62 22.56 8.25
CA PHE A 50 -6.79 21.81 8.67
C PHE A 50 -8.05 22.46 8.06
N SER A 51 -8.95 21.64 7.54
CA SER A 51 -10.16 22.10 6.82
C SER A 51 -9.88 22.90 5.52
N ASP A 52 -8.62 23.02 5.08
CA ASP A 52 -8.29 23.63 3.78
C ASP A 52 -8.53 22.63 2.64
N GLY A 53 -9.62 22.84 1.89
CA GLY A 53 -10.02 22.00 0.77
C GLY A 53 -8.98 21.91 -0.35
N ASN A 54 -8.21 22.97 -0.63
CA ASN A 54 -7.15 22.94 -1.65
C ASN A 54 -6.02 22.00 -1.23
N TRP A 55 -5.65 22.04 0.05
CA TRP A 55 -4.66 21.13 0.61
C TRP A 55 -5.15 19.68 0.62
N GLY A 56 -6.40 19.46 1.05
CA GLY A 56 -7.04 18.14 1.03
C GLY A 56 -7.06 17.51 -0.36
N LEU A 57 -7.42 18.29 -1.39
CA LEU A 57 -7.36 17.84 -2.78
C LEU A 57 -5.97 17.50 -3.25
N LEU A 58 -4.98 18.35 -2.93
CA LEU A 58 -3.60 18.12 -3.32
C LEU A 58 -3.11 16.78 -2.76
N LEU A 59 -3.37 16.52 -1.47
CA LEU A 59 -2.99 15.27 -0.82
C LEU A 59 -3.73 14.07 -1.40
N THR A 60 -5.03 14.19 -1.66
CA THR A 60 -5.82 13.13 -2.29
C THR A 60 -5.36 12.82 -3.71
N ALA A 61 -5.12 13.85 -4.54
CA ALA A 61 -4.63 13.68 -5.90
C ALA A 61 -3.24 13.04 -5.92
N LEU A 62 -2.31 13.53 -5.10
CA LEU A 62 -0.99 12.92 -4.94
C LEU A 62 -1.10 11.49 -4.41
N GLY A 63 -2.02 11.22 -3.49
CA GLY A 63 -2.30 9.90 -2.93
C GLY A 63 -2.79 8.90 -3.98
N LEU A 64 -3.77 9.29 -4.80
CA LEU A 64 -4.32 8.47 -5.90
C LEU A 64 -3.26 8.15 -6.96
N VAL A 65 -2.48 9.15 -7.38
CA VAL A 65 -1.38 8.94 -8.34
C VAL A 65 -0.30 8.04 -7.75
N THR A 66 0.11 8.29 -6.51
CA THR A 66 1.13 7.50 -5.81
C THR A 66 0.68 6.05 -5.61
N MET A 67 -0.58 5.83 -5.20
CA MET A 67 -1.10 4.49 -4.94
C MET A 67 -1.11 3.64 -6.21
N PHE A 68 -1.62 4.21 -7.30
CA PHE A 68 -1.82 3.53 -8.57
C PHE A 68 -0.49 3.23 -9.25
N LEU A 69 0.37 4.23 -9.42
CA LEU A 69 1.67 4.05 -10.06
C LEU A 69 2.58 3.13 -9.25
N GLY A 70 2.58 3.24 -7.91
CA GLY A 70 3.32 2.32 -7.05
C GLY A 70 2.87 0.86 -7.24
N ALA A 71 1.56 0.62 -7.35
CA ALA A 71 1.02 -0.73 -7.56
C ALA A 71 1.34 -1.27 -8.95
N LEU A 72 1.25 -0.43 -9.98
CA LEU A 72 1.62 -0.78 -11.35
C LEU A 72 3.11 -1.18 -11.44
N LEU A 73 3.99 -0.37 -10.85
CA LEU A 73 5.43 -0.65 -10.78
C LEU A 73 5.72 -1.96 -10.02
N ALA A 74 4.99 -2.24 -8.93
CA ALA A 74 5.13 -3.49 -8.20
C ALA A 74 4.64 -4.70 -9.00
N LEU A 75 3.52 -4.55 -9.71
CA LEU A 75 2.95 -5.60 -10.55
C LEU A 75 3.90 -6.02 -11.67
N LEU A 76 4.55 -5.05 -12.32
CA LEU A 76 5.48 -5.29 -13.44
C LEU A 76 6.90 -5.69 -13.01
N SER A 77 7.28 -5.45 -11.76
CA SER A 77 8.63 -5.75 -11.26
C SER A 77 8.90 -7.26 -11.17
N VAL A 78 10.07 -7.70 -11.66
CA VAL A 78 10.57 -9.09 -11.60
C VAL A 78 11.64 -9.32 -10.52
N ASN A 79 11.85 -8.34 -9.64
CA ASN A 79 12.77 -8.44 -8.50
C ASN A 79 12.00 -8.39 -7.18
N LEU A 80 12.34 -9.28 -6.23
CA LEU A 80 11.64 -9.43 -4.96
C LEU A 80 11.63 -8.14 -4.13
N LYS A 81 12.81 -7.61 -3.74
CA LYS A 81 12.89 -6.40 -2.90
C LYS A 81 12.37 -5.16 -3.64
N ARG A 82 12.60 -5.06 -4.95
CA ARG A 82 12.06 -3.97 -5.76
C ARG A 82 10.53 -3.98 -5.77
N THR A 83 9.92 -5.16 -5.93
CA THR A 83 8.46 -5.31 -5.84
C THR A 83 7.94 -4.87 -4.48
N LEU A 84 8.59 -5.28 -3.39
CA LEU A 84 8.24 -4.84 -2.04
C LEU A 84 8.37 -3.32 -1.86
N ALA A 85 9.40 -2.69 -2.43
CA ALA A 85 9.60 -1.25 -2.39
C ALA A 85 8.54 -0.46 -3.19
N CYS A 86 8.23 -0.89 -4.42
CA CYS A 86 7.15 -0.30 -5.21
C CYS A 86 5.79 -0.47 -4.54
N SER A 87 5.56 -1.61 -3.89
CA SER A 87 4.38 -1.83 -3.07
C SER A 87 4.33 -0.85 -1.87
N SER A 88 5.47 -0.47 -1.28
CA SER A 88 5.50 0.56 -0.22
C SER A 88 5.06 1.92 -0.74
N ILE A 89 5.48 2.31 -1.96
CA ILE A 89 4.99 3.54 -2.62
C ILE A 89 3.47 3.47 -2.72
N SER A 90 2.93 2.35 -3.18
CA SER A 90 1.48 2.17 -3.29
C SER A 90 0.75 2.38 -1.95
N GLN A 91 1.22 1.74 -0.87
CA GLN A 91 0.62 1.89 0.46
C GLN A 91 0.74 3.31 1.02
N ILE A 92 1.82 4.05 0.71
CA ILE A 92 1.93 5.46 1.07
C ILE A 92 0.85 6.30 0.35
N GLY A 93 0.51 5.95 -0.89
CA GLY A 93 -0.60 6.60 -1.58
C GLY A 93 -1.96 6.39 -0.90
N PHE A 94 -2.25 5.20 -0.38
CA PHE A 94 -3.44 4.93 0.46
C PHE A 94 -3.45 5.82 1.72
N ILE A 95 -2.30 5.97 2.39
CA ILE A 95 -2.15 6.81 3.58
C ILE A 95 -2.37 8.29 3.23
N LEU A 96 -1.75 8.80 2.17
CA LEU A 96 -1.91 10.20 1.74
C LEU A 96 -3.36 10.52 1.35
N THR A 97 -4.03 9.57 0.70
CA THR A 97 -5.45 9.70 0.37
C THR A 97 -6.28 9.80 1.64
N GLY A 98 -6.01 8.96 2.65
CA GLY A 98 -6.67 9.06 3.95
C GLY A 98 -6.47 10.40 4.64
N ILE A 99 -5.25 10.97 4.60
CA ILE A 99 -4.99 12.31 5.14
C ILE A 99 -5.78 13.37 4.37
N GLY A 100 -5.79 13.29 3.02
CA GLY A 100 -6.56 14.19 2.18
C GLY A 100 -8.07 14.11 2.45
N MET A 101 -8.61 12.90 2.59
CA MET A 101 -10.02 12.69 2.94
C MET A 101 -10.36 13.26 4.32
N ALA A 102 -9.45 13.17 5.29
CA ALA A 102 -9.69 13.74 6.61
C ALA A 102 -9.84 15.28 6.55
N VAL A 103 -9.04 15.94 5.71
CA VAL A 103 -9.14 17.38 5.47
C VAL A 103 -10.40 17.74 4.68
N LEU A 104 -10.71 16.98 3.64
CA LEU A 104 -11.85 17.23 2.77
C LEU A 104 -13.19 17.06 3.50
N LEU A 105 -13.34 16.01 4.32
CA LEU A 105 -14.53 15.82 5.18
C LEU A 105 -14.67 16.99 6.16
N ALA A 106 -13.58 17.37 6.84
CA ALA A 106 -13.58 18.52 7.74
C ALA A 106 -13.87 19.86 7.02
N CYS A 107 -13.53 19.97 5.73
CA CYS A 107 -13.80 21.15 4.90
C CYS A 107 -15.29 21.32 4.58
N VAL A 108 -16.00 20.21 4.39
CA VAL A 108 -17.45 20.21 4.11
C VAL A 108 -18.31 20.12 5.37
N GLY A 109 -17.70 20.16 6.56
CA GLY A 109 -18.40 20.09 7.85
C GLY A 109 -18.83 18.68 8.26
N GLU A 110 -18.34 17.65 7.58
CA GLU A 110 -18.60 16.25 7.90
C GLU A 110 -17.56 15.68 8.87
N LYS A 111 -17.93 14.60 9.55
CA LYS A 111 -17.03 13.94 10.51
C LYS A 111 -15.90 13.24 9.77
N ASN A 112 -14.65 13.50 10.18
CA ASN A 112 -13.47 12.92 9.55
C ASN A 112 -12.96 11.62 10.24
N SER A 113 -13.73 11.06 11.17
CA SER A 113 -13.33 9.97 12.07
C SER A 113 -12.77 8.73 11.35
N LEU A 114 -13.45 8.29 10.27
CA LEU A 114 -13.05 7.11 9.49
C LEU A 114 -11.73 7.35 8.75
N ALA A 115 -11.56 8.53 8.16
CA ALA A 115 -10.35 8.90 7.44
C ALA A 115 -9.14 8.93 8.38
N VAL A 116 -9.28 9.56 9.56
CA VAL A 116 -8.23 9.66 10.57
C VAL A 116 -7.83 8.29 11.09
N ARG A 117 -8.81 7.49 11.54
CA ARG A 117 -8.58 6.14 12.06
C ARG A 117 -7.99 5.20 11.02
N GLY A 118 -8.55 5.22 9.81
CA GLY A 118 -8.05 4.43 8.69
C GLY A 118 -6.61 4.77 8.33
N THR A 119 -6.27 6.05 8.31
CA THR A 119 -4.91 6.54 8.04
C THR A 119 -3.92 6.03 9.08
N LEU A 120 -4.22 6.24 10.36
CA LEU A 120 -3.33 5.81 11.45
C LEU A 120 -3.15 4.29 11.46
N LEU A 121 -4.26 3.54 11.37
CA LEU A 121 -4.20 2.10 11.33
C LEU A 121 -3.43 1.60 10.11
N HIS A 122 -3.63 2.19 8.93
CA HIS A 122 -2.92 1.78 7.74
C HIS A 122 -1.43 2.13 7.80
N MET A 123 -1.03 3.22 8.47
CA MET A 123 0.38 3.51 8.78
C MET A 123 1.01 2.40 9.64
N VAL A 124 0.37 2.04 10.76
CA VAL A 124 0.86 1.00 11.69
C VAL A 124 0.93 -0.36 11.01
N ASN A 125 -0.16 -0.75 10.36
CA ASN A 125 -0.28 -1.99 9.61
C ASN A 125 0.79 -2.11 8.53
N HIS A 126 0.94 -1.08 7.71
CA HIS A 126 1.96 -1.07 6.66
C HIS A 126 3.37 -1.28 7.23
N SER A 127 3.69 -0.70 8.40
CA SER A 127 4.97 -0.92 9.07
C SER A 127 5.18 -2.38 9.47
N LEU A 128 4.17 -3.01 10.07
CA LEU A 128 4.21 -4.42 10.46
C LEU A 128 4.39 -5.33 9.23
N PHE A 129 3.63 -5.08 8.16
CA PHE A 129 3.70 -5.89 6.94
C PHE A 129 5.06 -5.81 6.29
N LYS A 130 5.61 -4.59 6.14
CA LYS A 130 6.91 -4.40 5.49
C LYS A 130 8.05 -4.95 6.32
N LEU A 131 7.98 -4.85 7.65
CA LEU A 131 8.97 -5.47 8.52
C LEU A 131 9.03 -6.98 8.25
N VAL A 132 7.89 -7.67 8.28
CA VAL A 132 7.82 -9.12 8.05
C VAL A 132 8.27 -9.47 6.63
N LEU A 133 7.73 -8.80 5.61
CA LEU A 133 8.01 -9.13 4.20
C LEU A 133 9.46 -8.87 3.80
N PHE A 134 10.08 -7.76 4.26
CA PHE A 134 11.48 -7.50 3.97
C PHE A 134 12.42 -8.43 4.73
N LEU A 135 12.08 -8.87 5.95
CA LEU A 135 12.85 -9.89 6.66
C LEU A 135 12.74 -11.26 5.97
N CYS A 136 11.57 -11.63 5.45
CA CYS A 136 11.41 -12.82 4.61
C CYS A 136 12.27 -12.74 3.34
N ALA A 137 12.24 -11.61 2.63
CA ALA A 137 13.12 -11.36 1.48
C ALA A 137 14.61 -11.39 1.87
N GLY A 138 14.94 -10.96 3.09
CA GLY A 138 16.26 -11.10 3.68
C GLY A 138 16.68 -12.54 3.85
N ALA A 139 15.81 -13.40 4.38
CA ALA A 139 16.09 -14.82 4.51
C ALA A 139 16.37 -15.47 3.14
N VAL A 140 15.64 -15.10 2.09
CA VAL A 140 15.94 -15.55 0.72
C VAL A 140 17.32 -15.08 0.27
N TYR A 141 17.58 -13.77 0.37
CA TYR A 141 18.83 -13.17 -0.10
C TYR A 141 20.08 -13.68 0.64
N MET A 142 20.00 -13.91 1.95
CA MET A 142 21.13 -14.41 2.73
C MET A 142 21.53 -15.85 2.38
N ASN A 143 20.66 -16.61 1.72
CA ASN A 143 20.94 -17.98 1.29
C ASN A 143 21.30 -18.06 -0.20
N LEU A 144 20.67 -17.23 -1.05
CA LEU A 144 20.86 -17.31 -2.50
C LEU A 144 21.69 -16.18 -3.10
N HIS A 145 21.84 -15.05 -2.42
CA HIS A 145 22.41 -13.81 -2.95
C HIS A 145 21.77 -13.30 -4.25
N LYS A 146 20.55 -13.78 -4.56
CA LYS A 146 19.74 -13.40 -5.72
C LYS A 146 18.43 -12.79 -5.26
N LEU A 147 17.85 -11.95 -6.12
CA LEU A 147 16.57 -11.29 -5.91
C LEU A 147 15.66 -11.34 -7.14
N ASP A 148 16.16 -11.81 -8.28
CA ASP A 148 15.35 -12.01 -9.48
C ASP A 148 14.38 -13.18 -9.28
N LEU A 149 13.11 -13.01 -9.65
CA LEU A 149 12.08 -14.03 -9.46
C LEU A 149 12.39 -15.35 -10.19
N ASN A 150 13.08 -15.30 -11.33
CA ASN A 150 13.47 -16.50 -12.08
C ASN A 150 14.55 -17.30 -11.36
N GLU A 151 15.43 -16.62 -10.63
CA GLU A 151 16.53 -17.23 -9.88
C GLU A 151 16.10 -17.71 -8.50
N ILE A 152 15.09 -17.09 -7.87
CA ILE A 152 14.68 -17.44 -6.49
C ILE A 152 13.42 -18.29 -6.41
N ARG A 153 12.71 -18.50 -7.52
CA ARG A 153 11.46 -19.27 -7.53
C ARG A 153 11.65 -20.66 -6.94
N GLY A 154 10.66 -21.12 -6.18
CA GLY A 154 10.68 -22.41 -5.49
C GLY A 154 11.59 -22.50 -4.26
N PHE A 155 12.36 -21.47 -3.92
CA PHE A 155 13.19 -21.47 -2.71
C PHE A 155 12.37 -21.66 -1.43
N GLY A 156 11.18 -21.05 -1.34
CA GLY A 156 10.31 -21.12 -0.17
C GLY A 156 9.65 -22.49 0.04
N ARG A 157 9.75 -23.41 -0.92
CA ARG A 157 9.24 -24.77 -0.79
C ARG A 157 9.95 -25.49 0.36
N ARG A 158 9.19 -26.33 1.07
CA ARG A 158 9.62 -27.06 2.29
C ARG A 158 10.13 -26.17 3.44
N LYS A 159 9.82 -24.86 3.43
CA LYS A 159 10.18 -23.91 4.49
C LYS A 159 8.93 -23.31 5.13
N PRO A 160 8.16 -24.08 5.93
CA PRO A 160 6.82 -23.70 6.38
C PRO A 160 6.81 -22.41 7.21
N ALA A 161 7.82 -22.17 8.06
CA ALA A 161 7.89 -20.93 8.83
C ALA A 161 8.07 -19.70 7.91
N LEU A 162 8.92 -19.77 6.89
CA LEU A 162 9.07 -18.70 5.90
C LEU A 162 7.78 -18.48 5.12
N GLY A 163 7.12 -19.57 4.71
CA GLY A 163 5.83 -19.53 4.01
C GLY A 163 4.73 -18.88 4.85
N PHE A 164 4.62 -19.26 6.12
CA PHE A 164 3.68 -18.67 7.07
C PHE A 164 3.91 -17.16 7.22
N CYS A 165 5.14 -16.74 7.51
CA CYS A 165 5.47 -15.33 7.71
C CYS A 165 5.18 -14.49 6.47
N PHE A 166 5.61 -14.95 5.29
CA PHE A 166 5.37 -14.25 4.04
C PHE A 166 3.87 -14.19 3.72
N LEU A 167 3.12 -15.27 3.96
CA LEU A 167 1.68 -15.33 3.74
C LEU A 167 0.95 -14.34 4.65
N MET A 168 1.26 -14.28 5.94
CA MET A 168 0.59 -13.34 6.87
C MET A 168 0.80 -11.89 6.45
N GLY A 169 2.04 -11.53 6.07
CA GLY A 169 2.34 -10.20 5.52
C GLY A 169 1.62 -9.92 4.19
N SER A 170 1.53 -10.92 3.31
CA SER A 170 0.90 -10.81 1.98
C SER A 170 -0.61 -10.66 2.06
N LEU A 171 -1.28 -11.45 2.89
CA LEU A 171 -2.72 -11.35 3.14
C LEU A 171 -3.06 -10.03 3.86
N GLY A 172 -2.21 -9.63 4.82
CA GLY A 172 -2.30 -8.34 5.51
C GLY A 172 -2.26 -7.16 4.56
N ILE A 173 -1.18 -7.01 3.80
CA ILE A 173 -1.06 -5.91 2.82
C ILE A 173 -2.08 -6.02 1.69
N GLY A 174 -2.49 -7.24 1.34
CA GLY A 174 -3.57 -7.54 0.39
C GLY A 174 -4.92 -6.94 0.80
N GLY A 175 -5.17 -6.79 2.11
CA GLY A 175 -6.47 -6.37 2.62
C GLY A 175 -7.49 -7.52 2.63
N ILE A 176 -7.04 -8.75 2.90
CA ILE A 176 -7.92 -9.92 2.99
C ILE A 176 -8.73 -9.86 4.29
N PRO A 177 -10.06 -10.10 4.26
CA PRO A 177 -10.87 -10.14 5.47
C PRO A 177 -10.26 -11.02 6.57
N LEU A 178 -10.40 -10.60 7.83
CA LEU A 178 -9.76 -11.17 9.02
C LEU A 178 -8.27 -10.81 9.23
N TRP A 179 -7.62 -10.11 8.29
CA TRP A 179 -6.28 -9.55 8.49
C TRP A 179 -6.35 -8.05 8.79
N SER A 180 -5.40 -7.54 9.55
CA SER A 180 -5.45 -6.14 10.02
C SER A 180 -5.48 -5.11 8.88
N GLY A 181 -4.91 -5.41 7.72
CA GLY A 181 -4.91 -4.50 6.58
C GLY A 181 -6.28 -4.36 5.90
N TYR A 182 -7.19 -5.34 6.06
CA TYR A 182 -8.58 -5.19 5.63
C TYR A 182 -9.26 -4.08 6.43
N VAL A 183 -9.18 -4.15 7.76
CA VAL A 183 -9.79 -3.18 8.69
C VAL A 183 -9.37 -1.75 8.34
N SER A 184 -8.07 -1.51 8.15
CA SER A 184 -7.61 -0.15 7.85
C SER A 184 -7.96 0.31 6.43
N LYS A 185 -8.01 -0.59 5.43
CA LYS A 185 -8.46 -0.25 4.08
C LYS A 185 -9.96 0.01 4.00
N THR A 186 -10.78 -0.73 4.77
CA THR A 186 -12.22 -0.49 4.86
C THR A 186 -12.49 0.91 5.39
N LEU A 187 -11.85 1.33 6.48
CA LEU A 187 -12.02 2.69 7.02
C LEU A 187 -11.62 3.79 6.02
N LEU A 188 -10.55 3.57 5.25
CA LEU A 188 -10.13 4.50 4.19
C LEU A 188 -11.10 4.52 3.00
N HIS A 189 -11.68 3.37 2.64
CA HIS A 189 -12.65 3.28 1.54
C HIS A 189 -13.98 3.92 1.94
N GLU A 190 -14.47 3.64 3.14
CA GLU A 190 -15.71 4.21 3.67
C GLU A 190 -15.62 5.74 3.82
N SER A 191 -14.46 6.30 4.20
CA SER A 191 -14.30 7.76 4.23
C SER A 191 -14.37 8.41 2.85
N MET A 192 -13.94 7.70 1.79
CA MET A 192 -14.11 8.16 0.41
C MET A 192 -15.57 8.10 -0.03
N VAL A 193 -16.29 7.04 0.37
CA VAL A 193 -17.72 6.87 0.08
C VAL A 193 -18.55 7.94 0.81
N GLU A 194 -18.26 8.20 2.08
CA GLU A 194 -18.90 9.24 2.89
C GLU A 194 -18.74 10.61 2.25
N TYR A 195 -17.52 10.98 1.86
CA TYR A 195 -17.28 12.25 1.19
C TYR A 195 -17.96 12.34 -0.19
N ALA A 196 -17.94 11.27 -0.99
CA ALA A 196 -18.62 11.24 -2.27
C ALA A 196 -20.14 11.43 -2.13
N LYS A 197 -20.73 10.83 -1.09
CA LYS A 197 -22.13 11.00 -0.73
C LYS A 197 -22.43 12.44 -0.31
N ALA A 198 -21.63 13.00 0.59
CA ALA A 198 -21.78 14.39 1.04
C ALA A 198 -21.78 15.35 -0.16
N VAL A 199 -20.78 15.26 -1.05
CA VAL A 199 -20.72 16.07 -2.28
C VAL A 199 -21.96 15.86 -3.16
N GLY A 200 -22.45 14.62 -3.30
CA GLY A 200 -23.63 14.29 -4.09
C GLY A 200 -24.96 14.79 -3.52
N GLU A 201 -25.07 14.89 -2.19
CA GLU A 201 -26.23 15.46 -1.49
C GLU A 201 -26.21 17.00 -1.49
N GLY A 202 -25.22 17.61 -2.13
CA GLY A 202 -25.09 19.05 -2.16
C GLY A 202 -24.51 19.59 -0.87
N ALA A 203 -23.68 18.81 -0.15
CA ALA A 203 -22.64 19.35 0.74
C ALA A 203 -21.62 20.11 -0.13
N VAL A 204 -22.10 21.20 -0.71
CA VAL A 204 -21.31 22.30 -1.15
C VAL A 204 -20.77 22.86 0.15
N VAL A 205 -19.45 22.87 0.33
CA VAL A 205 -18.62 24.09 0.26
C VAL A 205 -19.32 25.41 0.66
N LEU A 206 -20.32 25.36 1.53
CA LEU A 206 -21.00 26.50 2.10
C LEU A 206 -20.10 26.91 3.24
N GLY A 207 -19.23 27.88 2.95
CA GLY A 207 -18.65 28.69 3.99
C GLY A 207 -19.81 29.26 4.80
N ASN A 208 -20.04 28.71 6.00
CA ASN A 208 -21.23 29.04 6.77
C ASN A 208 -21.15 30.46 7.38
N GLN A 209 -20.05 31.20 7.17
CA GLN A 209 -19.82 32.54 7.75
C GLN A 209 -18.90 33.47 6.91
N GLY A 210 -18.82 33.33 5.59
CA GLY A 210 -18.10 34.32 4.76
C GLY A 210 -16.56 34.26 4.81
N MET A 211 -15.97 33.06 4.83
CA MET A 211 -14.54 32.82 4.50
C MET A 211 -14.47 31.74 3.41
N PRO A 212 -13.46 31.80 2.51
CA PRO A 212 -13.65 31.62 1.08
C PRO A 212 -13.89 30.15 0.75
N SER A 213 -14.83 29.92 -0.17
CA SER A 213 -15.22 28.61 -0.73
C SER A 213 -14.07 27.61 -0.70
N ALA A 214 -14.26 26.39 -0.20
CA ALA A 214 -13.41 25.28 -0.62
C ALA A 214 -13.17 25.38 -2.14
N PHE A 215 -11.91 25.26 -2.56
CA PHE A 215 -11.51 25.52 -3.95
C PHE A 215 -11.44 27.01 -4.34
N ALA A 216 -11.37 27.92 -3.36
CA ALA A 216 -11.14 29.35 -3.61
C ALA A 216 -9.84 29.54 -4.39
N GLY A 217 -9.92 30.32 -5.47
CA GLY A 217 -8.82 30.53 -6.40
C GLY A 217 -8.64 29.43 -7.46
N MET A 218 -9.43 28.33 -7.42
CA MET A 218 -9.44 27.35 -8.50
C MET A 218 -10.26 27.85 -9.71
N PRO A 219 -9.83 27.53 -10.94
CA PRO A 219 -10.63 27.78 -12.14
C PRO A 219 -12.02 27.13 -12.01
N GLY A 220 -13.08 27.84 -12.41
CA GLY A 220 -14.47 27.36 -12.26
C GLY A 220 -14.74 25.99 -12.90
N ILE A 221 -14.01 25.62 -13.95
CA ILE A 221 -14.08 24.29 -14.58
C ILE A 221 -13.57 23.20 -13.63
N ILE A 222 -12.47 23.46 -12.90
CA ILE A 222 -11.90 22.51 -11.94
C ILE A 222 -12.83 22.36 -10.75
N THR A 223 -13.39 23.47 -10.25
CA THR A 223 -14.39 23.44 -9.19
C THR A 223 -15.63 22.64 -9.60
N ALA A 224 -16.17 22.87 -10.81
CA ALA A 224 -17.31 22.12 -11.34
C ALA A 224 -17.02 20.62 -11.50
N LEU A 225 -15.80 20.26 -11.92
CA LEU A 225 -15.36 18.88 -12.01
C LEU A 225 -15.31 18.21 -10.64
N LEU A 226 -14.79 18.89 -9.62
CA LEU A 226 -14.62 18.34 -8.27
C LEU A 226 -15.93 18.23 -7.47
N LEU A 227 -16.92 19.06 -7.81
CA LEU A 227 -18.28 18.93 -7.31
C LEU A 227 -19.06 17.81 -8.00
N ASN A 228 -18.53 17.20 -9.07
CA ASN A 228 -19.17 16.10 -9.74
C ASN A 228 -18.99 14.79 -8.94
N PRO A 229 -20.08 14.12 -8.49
CA PRO A 229 -19.98 12.86 -7.75
C PRO A 229 -19.27 11.75 -8.54
N GLY A 230 -19.32 11.80 -9.87
CA GLY A 230 -18.63 10.87 -10.76
C GLY A 230 -17.11 10.89 -10.61
N VAL A 231 -16.51 12.02 -10.24
CA VAL A 231 -15.05 12.11 -10.00
C VAL A 231 -14.65 11.33 -8.76
N TRP A 232 -15.42 11.44 -7.68
CA TRP A 232 -15.17 10.70 -6.45
C TRP A 232 -15.47 9.21 -6.61
N LYS A 233 -16.46 8.86 -7.44
CA LYS A 233 -16.68 7.48 -7.86
C LYS A 233 -15.50 6.93 -8.67
N ALA A 234 -14.89 7.73 -9.55
CA ALA A 234 -13.69 7.32 -10.26
C ALA A 234 -12.49 7.15 -9.31
N ALA A 235 -12.32 8.04 -8.33
CA ALA A 235 -11.31 7.91 -7.29
C ALA A 235 -11.48 6.62 -6.47
N GLU A 236 -12.71 6.28 -6.10
CA GLU A 236 -13.05 5.01 -5.44
C GLU A 236 -12.64 3.80 -6.31
N TRP A 237 -12.92 3.84 -7.62
CA TRP A 237 -12.49 2.77 -8.53
C TRP A 237 -10.96 2.66 -8.63
N VAL A 238 -10.24 3.79 -8.63
CA VAL A 238 -8.76 3.78 -8.57
C VAL A 238 -8.28 3.12 -7.27
N PHE A 239 -8.92 3.40 -6.14
CA PHE A 239 -8.63 2.75 -4.87
C PHE A 239 -8.83 1.24 -4.94
N LEU A 240 -9.98 0.77 -5.43
CA LEU A 240 -10.31 -0.66 -5.55
C LEU A 240 -9.40 -1.38 -6.56
N LEU A 241 -9.15 -0.78 -7.71
CA LEU A 241 -8.22 -1.31 -8.73
C LEU A 241 -6.81 -1.46 -8.16
N THR A 242 -6.34 -0.47 -7.40
CA THR A 242 -5.04 -0.50 -6.74
C THR A 242 -4.97 -1.56 -5.63
N GLY A 243 -6.07 -1.72 -4.88
CA GLY A 243 -6.24 -2.82 -3.93
C GLY A 243 -6.10 -4.18 -4.59
N GLY A 244 -6.76 -4.38 -5.74
CA GLY A 244 -6.65 -5.61 -6.53
C GLY A 244 -5.26 -5.84 -7.11
N MET A 245 -4.60 -4.81 -7.66
CA MET A 245 -3.20 -4.93 -8.07
C MET A 245 -2.29 -5.37 -6.91
N THR A 246 -2.58 -4.91 -5.69
CA THR A 246 -1.88 -5.34 -4.47
C THR A 246 -2.03 -6.82 -4.18
N VAL A 247 -3.24 -7.35 -4.30
CA VAL A 247 -3.49 -8.79 -4.21
C VAL A 247 -2.72 -9.53 -5.32
N ALA A 248 -2.78 -9.04 -6.57
CA ALA A 248 -2.16 -9.69 -7.72
C ALA A 248 -0.63 -9.81 -7.59
N TYR A 249 0.07 -8.72 -7.22
CA TYR A 249 1.52 -8.76 -7.11
C TYR A 249 1.99 -9.53 -5.87
N MET A 250 1.20 -9.57 -4.79
CA MET A 250 1.51 -10.41 -3.62
C MET A 250 1.32 -11.89 -3.93
N LEU A 251 0.25 -12.23 -4.66
CA LEU A 251 0.00 -13.57 -5.15
C LEU A 251 1.11 -14.03 -6.11
N LYS A 252 1.59 -13.15 -7.00
CA LYS A 252 2.78 -13.37 -7.84
C LYS A 252 3.99 -13.78 -7.02
N LEU A 253 4.36 -12.97 -6.01
CA LEU A 253 5.53 -13.27 -5.18
C LEU A 253 5.36 -14.58 -4.40
N PHE A 254 4.17 -14.82 -3.85
CA PHE A 254 3.88 -16.04 -3.10
C PHE A 254 3.98 -17.29 -3.98
N ILE A 255 3.37 -17.26 -5.17
CA ILE A 255 3.42 -18.38 -6.11
C ILE A 255 4.85 -18.62 -6.59
N ALA A 256 5.57 -17.58 -6.99
CA ALA A 256 6.96 -17.70 -7.42
C ALA A 256 7.81 -18.37 -6.33
N LEU A 257 7.75 -17.89 -5.08
CA LEU A 257 8.62 -18.38 -4.01
C LEU A 257 8.21 -19.75 -3.45
N PHE A 258 6.92 -20.00 -3.26
CA PHE A 258 6.43 -21.13 -2.45
C PHE A 258 5.69 -22.21 -3.24
N VAL A 259 5.29 -21.94 -4.48
CA VAL A 259 4.50 -22.87 -5.30
C VAL A 259 5.27 -23.37 -6.50
N GLU A 260 5.87 -22.48 -7.30
CA GLU A 260 6.66 -22.87 -8.46
C GLU A 260 7.92 -23.64 -8.06
N LYS A 261 8.47 -24.42 -9.00
CA LYS A 261 9.76 -25.09 -8.81
C LYS A 261 10.83 -24.38 -9.64
N HIS A 262 12.04 -24.29 -9.10
CA HIS A 262 13.18 -23.90 -9.90
C HIS A 262 13.50 -25.02 -10.91
N PRO A 263 13.74 -24.72 -12.19
CA PRO A 263 14.01 -25.73 -13.22
C PRO A 263 15.27 -26.54 -12.93
N ALA A 264 16.40 -25.88 -12.62
CA ALA A 264 17.68 -26.55 -12.36
C ALA A 264 18.00 -26.82 -10.88
N ASN A 265 17.69 -25.89 -9.97
CA ASN A 265 18.26 -25.88 -8.61
C ASN A 265 17.30 -26.35 -7.50
N GLN A 266 16.16 -26.94 -7.82
CA GLN A 266 15.12 -27.21 -6.79
C GLN A 266 15.61 -28.16 -5.69
N GLU A 267 16.38 -29.19 -6.03
CA GLU A 267 16.92 -30.13 -5.03
C GLU A 267 17.86 -29.44 -4.04
N ALA A 268 18.73 -28.56 -4.54
CA ALA A 268 19.61 -27.74 -3.70
C ALA A 268 18.80 -26.83 -2.77
N TYR A 269 17.70 -26.23 -3.25
CA TYR A 269 16.84 -25.39 -2.41
C TYR A 269 16.10 -26.19 -1.34
N ASP A 270 15.62 -27.38 -1.69
CA ASP A 270 14.95 -28.29 -0.75
C ASP A 270 15.92 -28.77 0.36
N ALA A 271 17.19 -29.01 0.02
CA ALA A 271 18.24 -29.40 0.97
C ALA A 271 18.55 -28.31 2.02
N MET A 272 18.36 -27.03 1.69
CA MET A 272 18.55 -25.90 2.61
C MET A 272 17.42 -25.75 3.66
N SER A 273 16.37 -26.59 3.63
CA SER A 273 15.18 -26.47 4.49
C SER A 273 15.47 -26.48 5.99
N ALA A 274 16.53 -27.14 6.44
CA ALA A 274 16.90 -27.20 7.86
C ALA A 274 17.69 -25.97 8.35
N SER A 275 18.53 -25.37 7.50
CA SER A 275 19.56 -24.39 7.90
C SER A 275 19.31 -22.95 7.44
N TYR A 276 18.29 -22.70 6.60
CA TYR A 276 18.08 -21.38 5.98
C TYR A 276 17.84 -20.21 6.94
N MET A 277 17.44 -20.48 8.19
CA MET A 277 17.14 -19.45 9.19
C MET A 277 17.41 -19.97 10.61
N LYS A 278 18.16 -19.16 11.38
CA LYS A 278 18.48 -19.42 12.79
C LYS A 278 17.19 -19.58 13.64
N PRO A 279 17.18 -20.45 14.67
CA PRO A 279 15.99 -20.68 15.50
C PRO A 279 15.42 -19.41 16.15
N LEU A 280 16.28 -18.54 16.68
CA LEU A 280 15.85 -17.27 17.27
C LEU A 280 15.18 -16.35 16.25
N SER A 281 15.77 -16.19 15.06
CA SER A 281 15.19 -15.39 13.97
C SER A 281 13.84 -15.96 13.51
N ARG A 282 13.72 -17.29 13.46
CA ARG A 282 12.47 -17.99 13.15
C ARG A 282 11.39 -17.68 14.17
N PHE A 283 11.70 -17.83 15.46
CA PHE A 283 10.76 -17.57 16.54
C PHE A 283 10.25 -16.12 16.52
N VAL A 284 11.16 -15.14 16.46
CA VAL A 284 10.81 -13.72 16.42
C VAL A 284 9.97 -13.39 15.19
N LEU A 285 10.38 -13.83 14.00
CA LEU A 285 9.66 -13.53 12.76
C LEU A 285 8.26 -14.16 12.73
N VAL A 286 8.12 -15.41 13.20
CA VAL A 286 6.81 -16.07 13.31
C VAL A 286 5.92 -15.33 14.30
N GLY A 287 6.44 -14.97 15.48
CA GLY A 287 5.71 -14.19 16.48
C GLY A 287 5.21 -12.86 15.94
N CYS A 288 6.09 -12.06 15.30
CA CYS A 288 5.69 -10.80 14.66
C CYS A 288 4.66 -10.99 13.54
N SER A 289 4.77 -12.07 12.77
CA SER A 289 3.84 -12.37 11.67
C SER A 289 2.46 -12.78 12.18
N ALA A 290 2.38 -13.49 13.30
CA ALA A 290 1.12 -13.92 13.91
C ALA A 290 0.30 -12.75 14.47
N LEU A 291 0.93 -11.62 14.81
CA LEU A 291 0.20 -10.41 15.24
C LEU A 291 -0.73 -9.86 14.16
N ILE A 292 -0.38 -10.01 12.88
CA ILE A 292 -1.14 -9.44 11.76
C ILE A 292 -2.58 -9.98 11.69
N PRO A 293 -2.83 -11.30 11.64
CA PRO A 293 -4.18 -11.84 11.68
C PRO A 293 -4.85 -11.64 13.05
N LEU A 294 -4.11 -11.70 14.16
CA LEU A 294 -4.70 -11.50 15.50
C LEU A 294 -5.34 -10.11 15.63
N LEU A 295 -4.65 -9.07 15.17
CA LEU A 295 -5.20 -7.71 15.11
C LEU A 295 -6.44 -7.63 14.21
N GLY A 296 -6.40 -8.29 13.04
CA GLY A 296 -7.50 -8.30 12.09
C GLY A 296 -8.74 -9.06 12.53
N MET A 297 -8.59 -10.17 13.26
CA MET A 297 -9.69 -10.99 13.78
C MET A 297 -10.37 -10.35 14.99
N THR A 298 -9.68 -9.46 15.70
CA THR A 298 -10.18 -8.83 16.92
C THR A 298 -10.17 -7.29 16.83
N PRO A 299 -10.77 -6.69 15.79
CA PRO A 299 -10.61 -5.26 15.52
C PRO A 299 -11.15 -4.38 16.65
N HIS A 300 -12.26 -4.77 17.28
CA HIS A 300 -12.87 -4.04 18.39
C HIS A 300 -12.06 -4.07 19.70
N LEU A 301 -11.29 -5.13 19.92
CA LEU A 301 -10.46 -5.27 21.11
C LEU A 301 -9.11 -4.58 20.96
N THR A 302 -8.58 -4.57 19.74
CA THR A 302 -7.20 -4.16 19.46
C THR A 302 -7.13 -2.91 18.58
N MET A 303 -7.62 -3.00 17.34
CA MET A 303 -7.45 -1.96 16.33
C MET A 303 -8.20 -0.67 16.67
N ASP A 304 -9.42 -0.74 17.21
CA ASP A 304 -10.17 0.46 17.60
C ASP A 304 -9.42 1.31 18.63
N ARG A 305 -8.69 0.67 19.56
CA ARG A 305 -7.86 1.36 20.55
C ARG A 305 -6.63 2.01 19.92
N ILE A 306 -5.97 1.31 19.00
CA ILE A 306 -4.83 1.85 18.25
C ILE A 306 -5.29 3.05 17.42
N ALA A 307 -6.45 2.94 16.77
CA ALA A 307 -7.04 3.97 15.94
C ALA A 307 -7.39 5.23 16.76
N GLY A 308 -7.99 5.04 17.94
CA GLY A 308 -8.34 6.14 18.84
C GLY A 308 -7.13 6.91 19.37
N ALA A 309 -5.97 6.27 19.52
CA ALA A 309 -4.78 6.90 20.09
C ALA A 309 -4.25 8.10 19.27
N GLY A 310 -4.56 8.18 17.97
CA GLY A 310 -4.15 9.29 17.12
C GLY A 310 -5.25 10.29 16.77
N GLU A 311 -6.49 10.11 17.24
CA GLU A 311 -7.61 11.03 16.91
C GLU A 311 -7.30 12.47 17.31
N ALA A 312 -6.89 12.70 18.56
CA ALA A 312 -6.58 14.04 19.06
C ALA A 312 -5.46 14.72 18.25
N PHE A 313 -4.49 13.95 17.78
CA PHE A 313 -3.36 14.48 17.00
C PHE A 313 -3.75 14.87 15.58
N PHE A 314 -4.72 14.18 14.98
CA PHE A 314 -5.21 14.41 13.63
C PHE A 314 -6.40 15.37 13.55
N GLN A 315 -6.81 15.95 14.69
CA GLN A 315 -8.09 16.67 14.81
C GLN A 315 -9.27 15.82 14.33
N GLY A 316 -9.27 14.55 14.76
CA GLY A 316 -10.32 13.59 14.48
C GLY A 316 -11.54 13.81 15.35
N ASP A 317 -12.71 13.86 14.74
CA ASP A 317 -13.97 13.77 15.46
C ASP A 317 -14.11 12.34 15.99
N GLY A 318 -14.38 12.17 17.29
CA GLY A 318 -14.52 10.82 17.87
C GLY A 318 -15.57 9.97 17.14
N LEU A 319 -15.35 8.65 17.06
CA LEU A 319 -16.29 7.75 16.39
C LEU A 319 -17.67 7.76 17.06
N ALA A 320 -18.71 8.16 16.31
CA ALA A 320 -20.08 8.21 16.81
C ALA A 320 -20.68 6.82 17.03
N HIS A 321 -20.29 5.84 16.20
CA HIS A 321 -20.82 4.48 16.23
C HIS A 321 -19.71 3.45 15.96
N SER A 322 -19.84 2.24 16.53
CA SER A 322 -18.92 1.14 16.24
C SER A 322 -19.08 0.67 14.79
N MET A 323 -17.97 0.48 14.08
CA MET A 323 -17.96 0.02 12.69
C MET A 323 -18.18 -1.49 12.61
N ALA A 324 -19.21 -1.94 11.89
CA ALA A 324 -19.44 -3.37 11.64
C ALA A 324 -18.50 -3.90 10.54
N TYR A 325 -17.21 -4.05 10.83
CA TYR A 325 -16.16 -4.37 9.85
C TYR A 325 -16.47 -5.56 8.92
N PHE A 326 -17.18 -6.57 9.42
CA PHE A 326 -17.50 -7.81 8.69
C PHE A 326 -18.97 -7.89 8.25
N SER A 327 -19.67 -6.75 8.17
CA SER A 327 -20.99 -6.70 7.54
C SER A 327 -20.90 -6.99 6.03
N PRO A 328 -21.97 -7.50 5.39
CA PRO A 328 -21.98 -7.72 3.94
C PRO A 328 -21.66 -6.46 3.13
N GLU A 329 -22.06 -5.29 3.62
CA GLU A 329 -21.79 -3.98 3.00
C GLU A 329 -20.28 -3.68 2.97
N ASN A 330 -19.61 -3.79 4.12
CA ASN A 330 -18.18 -3.52 4.23
C ASN A 330 -17.32 -4.59 3.54
N LEU A 331 -17.77 -5.84 3.51
CA LEU A 331 -17.09 -6.94 2.82
C LEU A 331 -17.10 -6.77 1.29
N LYS A 332 -18.08 -6.03 0.74
CA LYS A 332 -18.23 -5.85 -0.70
C LYS A 332 -16.99 -5.21 -1.34
N GLY A 333 -16.46 -4.13 -0.77
CA GLY A 333 -15.26 -3.46 -1.29
C GLY A 333 -14.03 -4.37 -1.29
N GLY A 334 -13.85 -5.14 -0.21
CA GLY A 334 -12.81 -6.16 -0.10
C GLY A 334 -12.94 -7.27 -1.14
N ALA A 335 -14.16 -7.81 -1.32
CA ALA A 335 -14.44 -8.85 -2.30
C ALA A 335 -14.19 -8.39 -3.74
N ILE A 336 -14.60 -7.15 -4.09
CA ILE A 336 -14.33 -6.56 -5.41
C ILE A 336 -12.81 -6.46 -5.65
N SER A 337 -12.07 -5.94 -4.67
CA SER A 337 -10.61 -5.82 -4.77
C SER A 337 -9.93 -7.19 -4.97
N ILE A 338 -10.38 -8.22 -4.24
CA ILE A 338 -9.86 -9.59 -4.39
C ILE A 338 -10.16 -10.14 -5.78
N GLY A 339 -11.39 -9.97 -6.28
CA GLY A 339 -11.79 -10.40 -7.63
C GLY A 339 -10.94 -9.73 -8.72
N ILE A 340 -10.77 -8.41 -8.62
CA ILE A 340 -9.88 -7.63 -9.50
C ILE A 340 -8.44 -8.18 -9.44
N GLY A 341 -7.96 -8.52 -8.24
CA GLY A 341 -6.61 -9.06 -8.07
C GLY A 341 -6.41 -10.42 -8.73
N ILE A 342 -7.40 -11.31 -8.68
CA ILE A 342 -7.37 -12.59 -9.40
C ILE A 342 -7.31 -12.34 -10.91
N VAL A 343 -8.11 -11.42 -11.43
CA VAL A 343 -8.11 -11.05 -12.85
C VAL A 343 -6.75 -10.48 -13.27
N PHE A 344 -6.18 -9.53 -12.52
CA PHE A 344 -4.85 -9.00 -12.83
C PHE A 344 -3.75 -10.06 -12.75
N TYR A 345 -3.83 -10.98 -11.80
CA TYR A 345 -2.89 -12.08 -11.73
C TYR A 345 -2.95 -12.94 -12.99
N VAL A 346 -4.14 -13.35 -13.43
CA VAL A 346 -4.28 -14.16 -14.65
C VAL A 346 -3.88 -13.36 -15.89
N ALA A 347 -4.44 -12.16 -16.09
CA ALA A 347 -4.25 -11.38 -17.31
C ALA A 347 -2.83 -10.81 -17.43
N VAL A 348 -2.30 -10.19 -16.36
CA VAL A 348 -1.00 -9.51 -16.42
C VAL A 348 0.14 -10.44 -16.01
N VAL A 349 0.01 -11.13 -14.87
CA VAL A 349 1.13 -11.97 -14.40
C VAL A 349 1.27 -13.21 -15.28
N ARG A 350 0.19 -13.97 -15.52
CA ARG A 350 0.27 -15.18 -16.34
C ARG A 350 0.22 -14.91 -17.85
N GLY A 351 -0.53 -13.89 -18.29
CA GLY A 351 -0.65 -13.56 -19.71
C GLY A 351 0.49 -12.70 -20.27
N LEU A 352 0.90 -11.65 -19.55
CA LEU A 352 1.83 -10.64 -20.08
C LEU A 352 3.28 -10.82 -19.59
N LEU A 353 3.48 -11.16 -18.31
CA LEU A 353 4.82 -11.27 -17.71
C LEU A 353 5.47 -12.64 -17.94
N MET A 354 4.71 -13.71 -18.16
CA MET A 354 5.29 -15.03 -18.44
C MET A 354 5.59 -15.19 -19.92
N LYS A 355 6.84 -15.51 -20.26
CA LYS A 355 7.29 -15.86 -21.62
C LYS A 355 7.93 -17.25 -21.59
N ARG A 356 7.82 -18.04 -22.65
CA ARG A 356 8.68 -19.21 -22.84
C ARG A 356 10.06 -18.78 -23.35
N SER A 357 11.11 -19.25 -22.68
CA SER A 357 12.49 -19.12 -23.16
C SER A 357 12.72 -20.03 -24.37
N ASP A 358 13.86 -19.85 -25.04
CA ASP A 358 14.26 -20.67 -26.19
C ASP A 358 14.42 -22.16 -25.82
N GLY A 359 14.65 -22.46 -24.54
CA GLY A 359 14.64 -23.81 -23.98
C GLY A 359 13.26 -24.35 -23.56
N GLY A 360 12.18 -23.62 -23.85
CA GLY A 360 10.80 -24.02 -23.54
C GLY A 360 10.34 -23.73 -22.10
N GLU A 361 11.23 -23.23 -21.23
CA GLU A 361 10.91 -22.92 -19.83
C GLU A 361 10.13 -21.61 -19.70
N ALA A 362 9.16 -21.57 -18.79
CA ALA A 362 8.46 -20.33 -18.50
C ALA A 362 9.34 -19.41 -17.62
N VAL A 363 9.49 -18.14 -18.00
CA VAL A 363 10.34 -17.14 -17.37
C VAL A 363 9.54 -15.85 -17.18
N TYR A 364 9.71 -15.17 -16.04
CA TYR A 364 9.25 -13.82 -15.79
C TYR A 364 10.06 -12.83 -16.64
N ALA A 365 9.44 -12.27 -17.67
CA ALA A 365 10.02 -11.24 -18.51
C ALA A 365 9.93 -9.87 -17.82
N ASP A 366 11.00 -9.09 -17.88
CA ASP A 366 10.94 -7.67 -17.51
C ASP A 366 10.14 -6.93 -18.58
N ARG A 367 8.97 -6.41 -18.17
CA ARG A 367 8.06 -5.64 -19.04
C ARG A 367 7.88 -4.23 -18.53
N LEU A 368 8.78 -3.74 -17.67
CA LEU A 368 8.71 -2.36 -17.21
C LEU A 368 8.94 -1.42 -18.41
N PRO A 369 7.95 -0.60 -18.79
CA PRO A 369 8.13 0.37 -19.86
C PRO A 369 9.21 1.38 -19.49
N SER A 370 10.04 1.75 -20.47
CA SER A 370 11.07 2.77 -20.27
C SER A 370 10.48 4.11 -19.81
N TRP A 371 9.28 4.49 -20.28
CA TRP A 371 8.56 5.72 -19.89
C TRP A 371 8.17 5.81 -18.41
N LEU A 372 8.14 4.68 -17.69
CA LEU A 372 7.89 4.63 -16.24
C LEU A 372 9.19 4.77 -15.41
N ASP A 373 10.36 4.77 -16.06
CA ASP A 373 11.64 5.01 -15.43
C ASP A 373 11.95 6.50 -15.34
N LEU A 374 11.26 7.17 -14.40
CA LEU A 374 11.38 8.61 -14.20
C LEU A 374 12.80 9.09 -13.91
N GLU A 375 13.67 8.23 -13.38
CA GLU A 375 15.05 8.62 -13.13
C GLU A 375 15.79 8.93 -14.43
N ASN A 376 15.75 8.00 -15.37
CA ASN A 376 16.47 8.16 -16.64
C ASN A 376 15.81 9.20 -17.54
N LEU A 377 14.49 9.38 -17.42
CA LEU A 377 13.73 10.31 -18.26
C LEU A 377 13.72 11.75 -17.76
N LEU A 378 13.60 11.95 -16.44
CA LEU A 378 13.37 13.26 -15.86
C LEU A 378 14.52 13.68 -14.96
N TYR A 379 14.86 12.88 -13.94
CA TYR A 379 15.74 13.34 -12.87
C TYR A 379 17.23 13.37 -13.23
N ARG A 380 17.77 12.32 -13.87
CA ARG A 380 19.17 12.33 -14.33
C ARG A 380 19.41 13.45 -15.33
N PRO A 381 18.56 13.65 -16.36
CA PRO A 381 18.69 14.79 -17.24
C PRO A 381 18.61 16.14 -16.51
N LEU A 382 17.74 16.29 -15.51
CA LEU A 382 17.63 17.56 -14.77
C LEU A 382 18.79 17.82 -13.80
N LEU A 383 19.27 16.79 -13.10
CA LEU A 383 20.27 16.93 -12.02
C LEU A 383 21.71 16.85 -12.51
N LEU A 384 21.98 16.13 -13.61
CA LEU A 384 23.33 16.00 -14.18
C LEU A 384 23.61 17.03 -15.30
N ARG A 385 22.64 17.89 -15.63
CA ARG A 385 22.84 19.08 -16.48
C ARG A 385 23.26 20.32 -15.69
N ILE A 386 23.35 20.20 -14.37
CA ILE A 386 23.93 21.19 -13.44
C ILE A 386 25.37 20.76 -13.21
#